data_AF-A0A6G0QTR2-F1
#
_entry.id   AF-A0A6G0QTR2-F1
#
_cell.length_a   1.000
_cell.length_b   1.000
_cell.length_c   1.000
_cell.angle_alpha   90.00
_cell.angle_beta   90.00
_cell.angle_gamma   90.00
#
_symmetry.space_group_name_H-M   'P 1'
#
loop_
_entity.id
_entity.type
_entity.pdbx_description
1 polymer ?
#
loop_
_entity_poly.entity_id
_entity_poly.type
_entity_poly.pdbx_seq_one_letter_code
_entity_poly.pdbx_strand_id
1 'polypeptide(L)'
;MLGLDFGFQPSAFLLNSHVWRLRSGHQMDSSLMLWDKARQQRATVILASFVSLNGLPPPPSYGDKELYWVACEVGETAYSFSDFAVGTVGWDLLAAGRQNDGVLCGDALQHYPVQTNPAKGPGADVEPLYMNSDNIVEWGQESRRLYRTAARPAELYPGSFTERKLLQTCPFDVTTMELAPLEAMLLTQRKKFYDVVEDWIDERSSTWWQPFA
;
A
#
# COMPACT_ATOMS: atom_id res chain seq x y z
N MET A 1 -30.09 -12.21 -5.24
CA MET A 1 -29.60 -11.60 -6.48
C MET A 1 -30.80 -11.15 -7.29
N LEU A 2 -31.00 -9.84 -7.42
CA LEU A 2 -31.98 -9.25 -8.33
C LEU A 2 -31.53 -9.60 -9.75
N GLY A 3 -32.38 -10.23 -10.56
CA GLY A 3 -32.07 -10.76 -11.90
C GLY A 3 -31.72 -9.71 -12.95
N LEU A 4 -30.63 -8.99 -12.73
CA LEU A 4 -29.96 -8.16 -13.71
C LEU A 4 -29.05 -9.07 -14.53
N ASP A 5 -29.44 -9.29 -15.78
CA ASP A 5 -28.61 -9.95 -16.77
C ASP A 5 -27.62 -8.91 -17.32
N PHE A 6 -26.41 -8.89 -16.75
CA PHE A 6 -25.36 -8.03 -17.27
C PHE A 6 -24.77 -8.69 -18.52
N GLY A 7 -24.71 -7.96 -19.63
CA GLY A 7 -23.99 -8.40 -20.84
C GLY A 7 -22.47 -8.54 -20.65
N PHE A 8 -21.98 -8.29 -19.44
CA PHE A 8 -20.60 -8.39 -19.00
C PHE A 8 -20.49 -9.43 -17.88
N GLN A 9 -19.50 -10.31 -17.96
CA GLN A 9 -19.19 -11.26 -16.89
C GLN A 9 -18.07 -10.72 -16.01
N PRO A 10 -18.30 -10.54 -14.69
CA PRO A 10 -17.25 -10.17 -13.74
C PRO A 10 -16.03 -11.06 -13.88
N SER A 11 -14.84 -10.47 -13.75
CA SER A 11 -13.62 -11.29 -13.77
C SER A 11 -13.59 -12.27 -12.59
N ALA A 12 -12.88 -13.38 -12.78
CA ALA A 12 -12.62 -14.32 -11.69
C ALA A 12 -11.88 -13.64 -10.53
N PHE A 13 -11.04 -12.64 -10.81
CA PHE A 13 -10.38 -11.86 -9.78
C PHE A 13 -11.38 -11.06 -8.94
N LEU A 14 -12.27 -10.27 -9.57
CA LEU A 14 -13.30 -9.48 -8.88
C LEU A 14 -14.11 -10.36 -7.93
N LEU A 15 -14.59 -11.52 -8.40
CA LEU A 15 -15.40 -12.42 -7.60
C LEU A 15 -14.65 -13.04 -6.42
N ASN A 16 -13.32 -13.12 -6.49
CA ASN A 16 -12.46 -13.70 -5.45
C ASN A 16 -11.73 -12.66 -4.60
N SER A 17 -11.91 -11.37 -4.88
CA SER A 17 -11.23 -10.28 -4.18
C SER A 17 -11.62 -10.24 -2.69
N HIS A 18 -10.72 -9.74 -1.85
CA HIS A 18 -10.95 -9.59 -0.41
C HIS A 18 -12.18 -8.73 -0.12
N VAL A 19 -12.40 -7.67 -0.91
CA VAL A 19 -13.56 -6.78 -0.75
C VAL A 19 -14.86 -7.50 -1.11
N TRP A 20 -14.87 -8.20 -2.24
CA TRP A 20 -16.08 -8.90 -2.69
C TRP A 20 -16.42 -10.11 -1.82
N ARG A 21 -15.40 -10.70 -1.18
CA ARG A 21 -15.56 -11.78 -0.19
C ARG A 21 -15.75 -11.30 1.24
N LEU A 22 -15.91 -9.99 1.47
CA LEU A 22 -16.12 -9.38 2.78
C LEU A 22 -15.01 -9.69 3.81
N ARG A 23 -13.78 -9.87 3.32
CA ARG A 23 -12.58 -10.11 4.13
C ARG A 23 -11.91 -8.80 4.55
N SER A 24 -11.97 -7.79 3.70
CA SER A 24 -11.36 -6.48 3.94
C SER A 24 -12.21 -5.37 3.31
N GLY A 25 -12.08 -4.14 3.83
CA GLY A 25 -12.63 -2.95 3.17
C GLY A 25 -11.84 -2.52 1.92
N HIS A 26 -10.66 -3.12 1.70
CA HIS A 26 -9.75 -2.84 0.60
C HIS A 26 -9.19 -4.12 -0.03
N GLN A 27 -9.08 -4.16 -1.37
CA GLN A 27 -8.35 -5.24 -2.04
C GLN A 27 -6.84 -5.06 -1.86
N MET A 28 -6.42 -3.80 -1.78
CA MET A 28 -5.05 -3.39 -1.50
C MET A 28 -5.10 -2.15 -0.61
N ASP A 29 -4.35 -2.16 0.50
CA ASP A 29 -4.29 -1.04 1.45
C ASP A 29 -3.65 0.20 0.81
N SER A 30 -3.40 1.26 1.61
CA SER A 30 -2.81 2.53 1.14
C SER A 30 -1.49 2.34 0.38
N SER A 31 -1.61 2.24 -0.95
CA SER A 31 -0.57 1.83 -1.90
C SER A 31 -0.42 2.81 -3.04
N LEU A 32 0.65 2.64 -3.82
CA LEU A 32 0.87 3.36 -5.06
C LEU A 32 -0.05 2.82 -6.17
N MET A 33 -0.58 3.73 -6.97
CA MET A 33 -1.35 3.41 -8.16
C MET A 33 -0.70 4.06 -9.38
N LEU A 34 -0.51 3.26 -10.43
CA LEU A 34 -0.12 3.77 -11.74
C LEU A 34 -1.34 3.71 -12.67
N TRP A 35 -1.68 4.85 -13.26
CA TRP A 35 -2.85 4.98 -14.14
C TRP A 35 -2.48 5.65 -15.45
N ASP A 36 -2.46 4.88 -16.54
CA ASP A 36 -2.25 5.40 -17.89
C ASP A 36 -3.59 5.83 -18.49
N LYS A 37 -3.89 7.13 -18.43
CA LYS A 37 -5.14 7.70 -18.98
C LYS A 37 -5.29 7.48 -20.49
N ALA A 38 -4.19 7.38 -21.24
CA ALA A 38 -4.23 7.19 -22.69
C ALA A 38 -4.60 5.74 -23.04
N ARG A 39 -4.17 4.77 -22.24
CA ARG A 39 -4.56 3.35 -22.40
C ARG A 39 -5.91 3.02 -21.75
N GLN A 40 -6.31 3.76 -20.73
CA GLN A 40 -7.50 3.50 -19.91
C GLN A 40 -8.63 4.50 -20.20
N GLN A 41 -8.86 4.87 -21.46
CA GLN A 41 -9.81 5.95 -21.79
C GLN A 41 -11.24 5.66 -21.28
N ARG A 42 -11.77 4.45 -21.53
CA ARG A 42 -13.11 4.04 -21.09
C ARG A 42 -13.23 4.06 -19.57
N ALA A 43 -12.32 3.37 -18.89
CA ALA A 43 -12.29 3.32 -17.43
C ALA A 43 -12.10 4.70 -16.81
N THR A 44 -11.33 5.61 -17.44
CA THR A 44 -11.16 6.99 -16.96
C THR A 44 -12.47 7.78 -17.03
N VAL A 45 -13.25 7.62 -18.10
CA VAL A 45 -14.58 8.26 -18.22
C VAL A 45 -15.56 7.70 -17.20
N ILE A 46 -15.54 6.38 -16.97
CA ILE A 46 -16.36 5.73 -15.94
C ILE A 46 -15.97 6.24 -14.55
N LEU A 47 -14.68 6.30 -14.24
CA LEU A 47 -14.17 6.83 -12.97
C LEU A 47 -14.59 8.30 -12.78
N ALA A 48 -14.51 9.12 -13.83
CA ALA A 48 -14.99 10.49 -13.80
C ALA A 48 -16.51 10.55 -13.48
N SER A 49 -17.31 9.60 -13.99
CA SER A 49 -18.73 9.51 -13.68
C SER A 49 -19.01 9.14 -12.21
N PHE A 50 -18.13 8.33 -11.59
CA PHE A 50 -18.20 8.03 -10.16
C PHE A 50 -17.85 9.23 -9.29
N VAL A 51 -17.03 10.16 -9.78
CA VAL A 51 -16.69 11.39 -9.06
C VAL A 51 -17.73 12.48 -9.30
N SER A 52 -18.31 12.54 -10.50
CA SER A 52 -19.32 13.53 -10.87
C SER A 52 -20.71 13.24 -10.28
N LEU A 53 -20.79 12.48 -9.19
CA LEU A 53 -22.00 11.93 -8.57
C LEU A 53 -23.22 12.86 -8.74
N ASN A 54 -24.17 12.47 -9.58
CA ASN A 54 -25.50 13.07 -9.68
C ASN A 54 -26.39 12.64 -8.50
N GLY A 55 -25.87 12.63 -7.27
CA GLY A 55 -26.64 12.34 -6.04
C GLY A 55 -26.85 10.86 -5.69
N LEU A 56 -26.08 9.92 -6.23
CA LEU A 56 -26.12 8.51 -5.80
C LEU A 56 -25.15 8.24 -4.63
N PRO A 57 -25.56 7.45 -3.62
CA PRO A 57 -24.67 7.08 -2.52
C PRO A 57 -23.55 6.15 -3.01
N PRO A 58 -22.31 6.28 -2.48
CA PRO A 58 -21.22 5.39 -2.82
C PRO A 58 -21.52 3.95 -2.35
N PRO A 59 -20.96 2.91 -3.01
CA PRO A 59 -21.02 1.53 -2.51
C PRO A 59 -20.38 1.43 -1.11
N PRO A 60 -20.65 0.35 -0.34
CA PRO A 60 -20.03 0.10 0.97
C PRO A 60 -18.55 -0.27 0.81
N SER A 61 -17.76 0.73 0.43
CA SER A 61 -16.34 0.71 0.16
C SER A 61 -15.80 2.07 0.58
N TYR A 62 -14.54 2.12 1.03
CA TYR A 62 -13.85 3.39 1.25
C TYR A 62 -13.72 4.24 -0.04
N GLY A 63 -14.02 3.65 -1.20
CA GLY A 63 -14.37 4.36 -2.44
C GLY A 63 -13.19 4.96 -3.19
N ASP A 64 -12.19 5.51 -2.50
CA ASP A 64 -11.06 6.17 -3.11
C ASP A 64 -10.22 5.25 -4.03
N LYS A 65 -10.01 3.98 -3.66
CA LYS A 65 -9.18 3.03 -4.44
C LYS A 65 -9.99 1.98 -5.18
N GLU A 66 -11.08 1.52 -4.58
CA GLU A 66 -11.89 0.44 -5.17
C GLU A 66 -12.56 0.87 -6.47
N LEU A 67 -12.91 2.15 -6.60
CA LEU A 67 -13.54 2.68 -7.81
C LEU A 67 -12.65 2.59 -9.05
N TYR A 68 -11.32 2.55 -8.90
CA TYR A 68 -10.41 2.49 -10.05
C TYR A 68 -10.46 1.14 -10.77
N TRP A 69 -10.35 0.04 -10.03
CA TRP A 69 -10.38 -1.28 -10.67
C TRP A 69 -11.81 -1.72 -11.00
N VAL A 70 -12.82 -1.26 -10.25
CA VAL A 70 -14.23 -1.37 -10.67
C VAL A 70 -14.47 -0.63 -11.99
N ALA A 71 -13.89 0.56 -12.18
CA ALA A 71 -13.97 1.25 -13.47
C ALA A 71 -13.28 0.47 -14.59
N CYS A 72 -12.19 -0.26 -14.30
CA CYS A 72 -11.57 -1.17 -15.27
C CYS A 72 -12.46 -2.38 -15.59
N GLU A 73 -13.09 -3.01 -14.59
CA GLU A 73 -14.05 -4.11 -14.78
C GLU A 73 -15.20 -3.68 -15.70
N VAL A 74 -15.86 -2.56 -15.37
CA VAL A 74 -16.97 -2.02 -16.19
C VAL A 74 -16.49 -1.53 -17.55
N GLY A 75 -15.27 -1.00 -17.62
CA GLY A 75 -14.64 -0.54 -18.86
C GLY A 75 -14.11 -1.66 -19.75
N GLU A 76 -14.15 -2.91 -19.27
CA GLU A 76 -13.54 -4.10 -19.89
C GLU A 76 -12.07 -3.87 -20.24
N THR A 77 -11.33 -3.18 -19.36
CA THR A 77 -9.91 -2.88 -19.55
C THR A 77 -9.03 -3.64 -18.57
N ALA A 78 -7.82 -3.96 -19.01
CA ALA A 78 -6.86 -4.70 -18.19
C ALA A 78 -6.41 -3.87 -16.97
N TYR A 79 -6.24 -4.53 -15.84
CA TYR A 79 -5.64 -3.99 -14.63
C TYR A 79 -4.84 -5.10 -13.93
N SER A 80 -4.01 -4.74 -12.97
CA SER A 80 -3.26 -5.69 -12.15
C SER A 80 -3.12 -5.14 -10.74
N PHE A 81 -3.10 -6.04 -9.77
CA PHE A 81 -2.61 -5.77 -8.43
C PHE A 81 -1.16 -6.24 -8.29
N SER A 82 -0.52 -5.84 -7.20
CA SER A 82 0.73 -6.44 -6.74
C SER A 82 0.48 -7.90 -6.35
N ASP A 83 1.42 -8.80 -6.66
CA ASP A 83 1.40 -10.17 -6.17
C ASP A 83 1.59 -10.26 -4.64
N PHE A 84 2.02 -9.14 -4.03
CA PHE A 84 2.33 -9.06 -2.61
C PHE A 84 1.41 -8.08 -1.89
N ALA A 85 0.94 -8.48 -0.71
CA ALA A 85 0.21 -7.65 0.23
C ALA A 85 1.09 -6.54 0.81
N VAL A 86 0.43 -5.52 1.39
CA VAL A 86 1.13 -4.50 2.18
C VAL A 86 1.87 -5.16 3.35
N GLY A 87 3.11 -4.72 3.54
CA GLY A 87 3.92 -5.01 4.70
C GLY A 87 3.95 -3.85 5.68
N THR A 88 4.81 -3.96 6.67
CA THR A 88 5.07 -2.89 7.64
C THR A 88 6.55 -2.70 7.85
N VAL A 89 6.95 -1.45 8.11
CA VAL A 89 8.27 -1.06 8.59
C VAL A 89 8.11 -0.25 9.89
N GLY A 90 8.93 -0.56 10.89
CA GLY A 90 8.84 0.08 12.20
C GLY A 90 9.79 -0.53 13.24
N TRP A 91 9.78 0.02 14.45
CA TRP A 91 10.58 -0.46 15.59
C TRP A 91 9.73 -1.18 16.65
N ASP A 92 8.41 -1.11 16.56
CA ASP A 92 7.51 -1.64 17.58
C ASP A 92 7.17 -3.12 17.32
N LEU A 93 8.09 -3.99 17.77
CA LEU A 93 8.00 -5.43 17.61
C LEU A 93 7.24 -6.06 18.79
N LEU A 94 5.93 -6.22 18.64
CA LEU A 94 5.08 -6.83 19.67
C LEU A 94 5.35 -8.35 19.83
N ALA A 95 5.63 -9.02 18.71
CA ALA A 95 6.05 -10.42 18.70
C ALA A 95 7.05 -10.66 17.56
N ALA A 96 8.22 -11.20 17.89
CA ALA A 96 9.20 -11.58 16.87
C ALA A 96 8.66 -12.75 16.04
N GLY A 97 8.59 -12.57 14.71
CA GLY A 97 8.08 -13.59 13.79
C GLY A 97 9.18 -14.16 12.92
N ARG A 98 9.47 -15.46 13.03
CA ARG A 98 10.41 -16.14 12.12
C ARG A 98 9.70 -16.95 11.05
N GLN A 99 8.46 -17.36 11.29
CA GLN A 99 7.67 -18.21 10.39
C GLN A 99 6.20 -17.79 10.35
N ASN A 100 5.95 -16.51 10.06
CA ASN A 100 4.60 -15.93 10.02
C ASN A 100 3.83 -16.03 11.34
N ASP A 101 4.54 -15.90 12.46
CA ASP A 101 4.00 -15.91 13.82
C ASP A 101 4.23 -14.58 14.55
N GLY A 102 4.77 -13.58 13.86
CA GLY A 102 5.09 -12.27 14.42
C GLY A 102 3.98 -11.25 14.32
N VAL A 103 4.20 -10.15 15.03
CA VAL A 103 3.42 -8.91 14.98
C VAL A 103 4.40 -7.74 15.01
N LEU A 104 4.41 -6.94 13.95
CA LEU A 104 5.22 -5.73 13.83
C LEU A 104 4.31 -4.54 13.59
N CYS A 105 4.42 -3.50 14.41
CA CYS A 105 3.68 -2.27 14.26
C CYS A 105 4.54 -1.18 13.60
N GLY A 106 3.91 -0.39 12.73
CA GLY A 106 4.56 0.73 12.06
C GLY A 106 3.83 1.17 10.80
N ASP A 107 4.59 1.73 9.88
CA ASP A 107 4.03 2.32 8.66
C ASP A 107 3.98 1.32 7.51
N ALA A 108 3.10 1.59 6.54
CA ALA A 108 2.88 0.72 5.40
C ALA A 108 4.12 0.62 4.49
N LEU A 109 4.52 -0.60 4.19
CA LEU A 109 5.63 -0.95 3.31
C LEU A 109 5.08 -1.67 2.07
N GLN A 110 5.36 -1.14 0.89
CA GLN A 110 4.97 -1.75 -0.38
C GLN A 110 6.19 -2.41 -1.02
N HIS A 111 6.02 -3.64 -1.50
CA HIS A 111 7.03 -4.40 -2.22
C HIS A 111 6.93 -4.13 -3.73
N TYR A 112 7.96 -4.53 -4.49
CA TYR A 112 7.82 -4.58 -5.93
C TYR A 112 6.64 -5.49 -6.32
N PRO A 113 5.83 -5.12 -7.33
CA PRO A 113 4.59 -5.83 -7.65
C PRO A 113 4.81 -7.26 -8.18
N VAL A 114 6.04 -7.59 -8.56
CA VAL A 114 6.47 -8.93 -9.01
C VAL A 114 7.88 -9.20 -8.48
N GLN A 115 8.25 -10.49 -8.32
CA GLN A 115 9.61 -10.88 -7.98
C GLN A 115 10.56 -10.55 -9.14
N THR A 116 11.40 -9.53 -8.97
CA THR A 116 12.32 -9.06 -10.02
C THR A 116 13.57 -9.93 -10.14
N ASN A 117 13.91 -10.69 -9.10
CA ASN A 117 15.03 -11.62 -9.11
C ASN A 117 14.53 -13.08 -9.20
N PRO A 118 14.47 -13.67 -10.42
CA PRO A 118 13.95 -15.02 -10.60
C PRO A 118 14.79 -16.10 -9.88
N ALA A 119 16.04 -15.80 -9.52
CA ALA A 119 16.91 -16.74 -8.81
C ALA A 119 16.50 -16.99 -7.35
N LYS A 120 15.71 -16.10 -6.75
CA LYS A 120 15.23 -16.27 -5.36
C LYS A 120 14.20 -17.40 -5.22
N GLY A 121 13.56 -17.79 -6.31
CA GLY A 121 12.53 -18.84 -6.32
C GLY A 121 11.18 -18.40 -5.73
N PRO A 122 10.16 -19.26 -5.83
CA PRO A 122 8.82 -18.98 -5.31
C PRO A 122 8.81 -18.87 -3.79
N GLY A 123 8.10 -17.87 -3.25
CA GLY A 123 7.92 -17.68 -1.80
C GLY A 123 9.10 -17.02 -1.07
N ALA A 124 10.15 -16.63 -1.80
CA ALA A 124 11.21 -15.81 -1.24
C ALA A 124 10.78 -14.35 -1.07
N ASP A 125 11.46 -13.66 -0.14
CA ASP A 125 11.25 -12.25 0.12
C ASP A 125 11.49 -11.38 -1.13
N VAL A 126 10.74 -10.30 -1.23
CA VAL A 126 10.74 -9.36 -2.35
C VAL A 126 11.23 -8.02 -1.84
N GLU A 127 11.98 -7.33 -2.68
CA GLU A 127 12.51 -6.02 -2.36
C GLU A 127 11.38 -5.03 -2.04
N PRO A 128 11.56 -4.18 -1.01
CA PRO A 128 10.75 -3.00 -0.83
C PRO A 128 10.84 -2.04 -2.02
N LEU A 129 9.71 -1.45 -2.39
CA LEU A 129 9.60 -0.41 -3.41
C LEU A 129 9.33 0.96 -2.80
N TYR A 130 8.40 1.04 -1.85
CA TYR A 130 7.88 2.31 -1.33
C TYR A 130 7.43 2.17 0.12
N MET A 131 7.61 3.23 0.90
CA MET A 131 7.13 3.35 2.27
C MET A 131 6.17 4.53 2.35
N ASN A 132 4.94 4.27 2.81
CA ASN A 132 3.96 5.32 3.03
C ASN A 132 4.10 5.84 4.45
N SER A 133 5.07 6.73 4.67
CA SER A 133 5.43 7.20 6.01
C SER A 133 6.10 8.57 5.97
N ASP A 134 5.73 9.41 6.93
CA ASP A 134 6.46 10.63 7.29
C ASP A 134 7.54 10.34 8.37
N ASN A 135 7.45 9.21 9.06
CA ASN A 135 8.38 8.82 10.13
C ASN A 135 9.77 8.44 9.61
N ILE A 136 9.99 8.46 8.29
CA ILE A 136 11.29 8.21 7.66
C ILE A 136 12.41 9.12 8.22
N VAL A 137 12.05 10.29 8.72
CA VAL A 137 12.99 11.22 9.39
C VAL A 137 13.37 10.76 10.81
N GLU A 138 12.41 10.19 11.54
CA GLU A 138 12.60 9.67 12.90
C GLU A 138 13.30 8.29 12.91
N TRP A 139 13.08 7.51 11.86
CA TRP A 139 13.62 6.16 11.70
C TRP A 139 15.13 6.10 11.83
N GLY A 140 15.63 5.37 12.84
CA GLY A 140 17.06 5.23 13.12
C GLY A 140 17.67 6.39 13.91
N GLN A 141 16.86 7.36 14.37
CA GLN A 141 17.25 8.23 15.47
C GLN A 141 17.14 7.43 16.80
N GLU A 142 17.92 7.82 17.81
CA GLU A 142 17.87 7.22 19.16
C GLU A 142 18.24 5.73 19.31
N SER A 143 19.08 5.16 18.45
CA SER A 143 19.53 3.75 18.53
C SER A 143 18.44 2.67 18.41
N ARG A 144 17.21 3.05 18.04
CA ARG A 144 16.10 2.11 17.85
C ARG A 144 16.33 1.28 16.59
N ARG A 145 16.30 -0.04 16.74
CA ARG A 145 16.43 -0.97 15.62
C ARG A 145 15.14 -1.00 14.82
N LEU A 146 15.25 -0.79 13.52
CA LEU A 146 14.14 -0.91 12.58
C LEU A 146 14.03 -2.33 12.05
N TYR A 147 12.79 -2.76 11.92
CA TYR A 147 12.40 -4.01 11.29
C TYR A 147 11.45 -3.72 10.15
N ARG A 148 11.33 -4.69 9.26
CA ARG A 148 10.27 -4.75 8.27
C ARG A 148 9.64 -6.13 8.24
N THR A 149 8.48 -6.26 7.63
CA THR A 149 7.92 -7.56 7.29
C THR A 149 8.54 -8.09 6.00
N ALA A 150 8.66 -9.41 5.88
CA ALA A 150 8.86 -10.06 4.59
C ALA A 150 7.64 -9.85 3.68
N ALA A 151 7.84 -9.92 2.37
CA ALA A 151 6.75 -9.95 1.40
C ALA A 151 5.85 -11.17 1.62
N ARG A 152 4.53 -10.98 1.47
CA ARG A 152 3.52 -12.04 1.60
C ARG A 152 2.58 -12.01 0.42
N PRO A 153 2.03 -13.16 -0.03
CA PRO A 153 1.07 -13.19 -1.14
C PRO A 153 -0.13 -12.27 -0.89
N ALA A 154 -0.57 -11.55 -1.92
CA ALA A 154 -1.72 -10.65 -1.84
C ALA A 154 -3.03 -11.37 -1.49
N GLU A 155 -3.16 -12.66 -1.83
CA GLU A 155 -4.37 -13.45 -1.56
C GLU A 155 -4.48 -13.91 -0.10
N LEU A 156 -3.39 -13.81 0.67
CA LEU A 156 -3.38 -14.24 2.07
C LEU A 156 -4.25 -13.31 2.92
N TYR A 157 -5.24 -13.88 3.58
CA TYR A 157 -6.06 -13.20 4.59
C TYR A 157 -5.79 -13.82 5.97
N PRO A 158 -4.95 -13.19 6.82
CA PRO A 158 -4.59 -13.75 8.12
C PRO A 158 -5.71 -13.64 9.17
N GLY A 159 -6.73 -12.81 8.91
CA GLY A 159 -7.89 -12.60 9.78
C GLY A 159 -8.16 -11.12 10.05
N SER A 160 -9.01 -10.85 11.04
CA SER A 160 -9.44 -9.50 11.40
C SER A 160 -8.58 -8.90 12.52
N PHE A 161 -8.10 -7.67 12.30
CA PHE A 161 -7.44 -6.86 13.34
C PHE A 161 -8.33 -6.65 14.56
N THR A 162 -9.63 -6.40 14.34
CA THR A 162 -10.61 -6.18 15.41
C THR A 162 -10.77 -7.42 16.30
N GLU A 163 -10.86 -8.60 15.70
CA GLU A 163 -10.97 -9.86 16.44
C GLU A 163 -9.70 -10.16 17.23
N ARG A 164 -8.53 -9.84 16.65
CA ARG A 164 -7.20 -9.97 17.29
C ARG A 164 -6.91 -8.86 18.30
N LYS A 165 -7.74 -7.82 18.38
CA LYS A 165 -7.54 -6.62 19.23
C LYS A 165 -6.21 -5.90 18.94
N LEU A 166 -5.82 -5.84 17.66
CA LEU A 166 -4.62 -5.15 17.19
C LEU A 166 -5.00 -3.87 16.45
N LEU A 167 -4.09 -2.89 16.44
CA LEU A 167 -4.20 -1.73 15.57
C LEU A 167 -4.01 -2.14 14.11
N GLN A 168 -4.64 -1.44 13.17
CA GLN A 168 -4.47 -1.72 11.73
C GLN A 168 -3.03 -1.54 11.24
N THR A 169 -2.22 -0.75 11.96
CA THR A 169 -0.80 -0.55 11.72
C THR A 169 0.08 -1.70 12.23
N CYS A 170 -0.51 -2.74 12.81
CA CYS A 170 0.17 -3.87 13.44
C CYS A 170 -0.17 -5.20 12.73
N PRO A 171 0.23 -5.41 11.47
CA PRO A 171 0.00 -6.68 10.82
C PRO A 171 0.57 -7.83 11.65
N PHE A 172 -0.20 -8.91 11.65
CA PHE A 172 0.09 -10.13 12.38
C PHE A 172 0.22 -11.30 11.41
N ASP A 173 0.67 -12.42 11.97
CA ASP A 173 1.07 -13.61 11.23
C ASP A 173 2.10 -13.23 10.13
N VAL A 174 3.09 -12.41 10.53
CA VAL A 174 4.15 -11.87 9.67
C VAL A 174 5.50 -12.51 10.00
N THR A 175 6.34 -12.63 8.98
CA THR A 175 7.78 -12.84 9.19
C THR A 175 8.46 -11.48 9.29
N THR A 176 9.17 -11.25 10.37
CA THR A 176 9.87 -10.00 10.64
C THR A 176 11.34 -10.13 10.28
N MET A 177 11.87 -9.13 9.60
CA MET A 177 13.23 -9.07 9.09
C MET A 177 13.87 -7.75 9.52
N GLU A 178 15.19 -7.77 9.66
CA GLU A 178 15.95 -6.54 9.72
C GLU A 178 16.03 -5.90 8.34
N LEU A 179 16.28 -4.60 8.30
CA LEU A 179 16.58 -3.93 7.04
C LEU A 179 17.85 -4.52 6.42
N ALA A 180 17.77 -4.88 5.15
CA ALA A 180 18.94 -5.32 4.40
C ALA A 180 19.97 -4.17 4.32
N PRO A 181 21.27 -4.46 4.13
CA PRO A 181 22.30 -3.42 4.08
C PRO A 181 22.02 -2.31 3.05
N LEU A 182 21.49 -2.69 1.87
CA LEU A 182 21.09 -1.73 0.85
C LEU A 182 19.90 -0.86 1.28
N GLU A 183 18.89 -1.45 1.93
CA GLU A 183 17.72 -0.72 2.44
C GLU A 183 18.13 0.28 3.53
N ALA A 184 18.99 -0.13 4.46
CA ALA A 184 19.54 0.75 5.49
C ALA A 184 20.39 1.88 4.90
N MET A 185 21.19 1.59 3.87
CA MET A 185 21.97 2.60 3.14
C MET A 185 21.06 3.61 2.43
N LEU A 186 20.01 3.16 1.74
CA LEU A 186 19.05 4.05 1.05
C LEU A 186 18.30 4.93 2.05
N LEU A 187 17.88 4.36 3.19
CA LEU A 187 17.27 5.13 4.28
C LEU A 187 18.22 6.23 4.77
N THR A 188 19.48 5.88 5.05
CA THR A 188 20.51 6.83 5.47
C THR A 188 20.72 7.95 4.44
N GLN A 189 20.73 7.60 3.15
CA GLN A 189 20.88 8.57 2.07
C GLN A 189 19.68 9.52 1.98
N ARG A 190 18.45 8.99 2.14
CA ARG A 190 17.23 9.81 2.12
C ARG A 190 17.22 10.83 3.27
N LYS A 191 17.69 10.43 4.45
CA LYS A 191 17.84 11.34 5.60
C LYS A 191 18.85 12.45 5.33
N LYS A 192 20.01 12.12 4.78
CA LYS A 192 20.99 13.15 4.36
C LYS A 192 20.39 14.16 3.37
N PHE A 193 19.57 13.70 2.43
CA PHE A 193 18.87 14.61 1.51
C PHE A 193 17.81 15.46 2.21
N TYR A 194 17.13 14.91 3.22
CA TYR A 194 16.21 15.67 4.05
C TYR A 194 16.96 16.78 4.80
N ASP A 195 18.04 16.47 5.50
CA ASP A 195 18.84 17.44 6.27
C ASP A 195 19.30 18.61 5.37
N VAL A 196 19.79 18.32 4.15
CA VAL A 196 20.20 19.35 3.17
C VAL A 196 19.04 20.25 2.75
N VAL A 197 17.83 19.70 2.60
CA VAL A 197 16.65 20.47 2.19
C VAL A 197 16.05 21.24 3.35
N GLU A 198 16.08 20.68 4.56
CA GLU A 198 15.66 21.36 5.80
C GLU A 198 16.51 22.61 6.03
N ASP A 199 17.83 22.50 5.90
CA ASP A 199 18.75 23.65 5.96
C ASP A 199 18.36 24.75 4.97
N TRP A 200 17.95 24.40 3.74
CA TRP A 200 17.50 25.38 2.74
C TRP A 200 16.18 26.04 3.10
N ILE A 201 15.26 25.32 3.73
CA ILE A 201 13.98 25.86 4.19
C ILE A 201 14.23 26.85 5.32
N ASP A 202 15.10 26.50 6.27
CA ASP A 202 15.49 27.38 7.37
C ASP A 202 16.23 28.63 6.86
N GLU A 203 17.16 28.48 5.91
CA GLU A 203 17.82 29.61 5.25
C GLU A 203 16.84 30.52 4.49
N ARG A 204 15.85 29.96 3.77
CA ARG A 204 14.85 30.74 3.03
C ARG A 204 13.75 31.34 3.90
N SER A 205 13.46 30.76 5.06
CA SER A 205 12.54 31.34 6.04
C SER A 205 13.03 32.70 6.56
N SER A 206 14.34 32.97 6.45
CA SER A 206 14.93 34.29 6.73
C SER A 206 14.76 35.34 5.61
N THR A 207 14.32 34.96 4.40
CA THR A 207 14.37 35.89 3.24
C THR A 207 13.17 35.93 2.31
N TRP A 208 12.26 34.94 2.27
CA TRP A 208 11.17 34.99 1.27
C TRP A 208 9.85 34.38 1.74
N TRP A 209 9.06 35.16 2.49
CA TRP A 209 7.59 35.20 2.42
C TRP A 209 7.07 36.49 3.07
N GLN A 210 6.75 37.52 2.27
CA GLN A 210 5.75 38.52 2.66
C GLN A 210 4.50 38.26 1.82
N PRO A 211 3.41 37.73 2.40
CA PRO A 211 2.16 37.57 1.68
C PRO A 211 1.49 38.94 1.60
N PHE A 212 1.48 39.51 0.39
CA PHE A 212 0.57 40.58 -0.07
C PHE A 212 0.31 41.75 0.90
N ALA A 213 1.11 42.81 0.76
CA ALA A 213 0.69 44.19 1.04
C ALA A 213 0.13 44.82 -0.24
#